data_AF-A0A3D1TBA8-F1
#
_entry.id   AF-A0A3D1TBA8-F1
#
_cell.length_a   1.000
_cell.length_b   1.000
_cell.length_c   1.000
_cell.angle_alpha   90.00
_cell.angle_beta   90.00
_cell.angle_gamma   90.00
#
_symmetry.space_group_name_H-M   'P 1'
#
loop_
_entity.id
_entity.type
_entity.pdbx_description
1 polymer ?
#
loop_
_entity_poly.entity_id
_entity_poly.type
_entity_poly.pdbx_seq_one_letter_code
_entity_poly.pdbx_strand_id
1 'polypeptide(L)'
;MNRPKRSNQRSNARRGGADQKRTPRPAPQESTDTLKEEPIKIDGVVTQLLPGTMFKVDLGNGHEVLAHISGKMRKHFIRIMVGDRVSMEMTPYDMTKARITYRHKN
;
A
#
# COMPACT_ATOMS: atom_id res chain seq x y z
N MET A 1 28.49 69.49 24.38
CA MET A 1 29.34 68.31 24.62
C MET A 1 28.46 67.11 24.98
N ASN A 2 28.06 66.26 24.02
CA ASN A 2 27.61 64.90 24.33
C ASN A 2 27.70 63.96 23.11
N ARG A 3 28.05 62.71 23.42
CA ARG A 3 28.60 61.60 22.59
C ARG A 3 27.82 61.18 21.33
N PRO A 4 28.51 60.66 20.29
CA PRO A 4 27.90 60.10 19.08
C PRO A 4 27.27 58.73 19.33
N LYS A 5 26.14 58.44 18.66
CA LYS A 5 25.54 57.10 18.62
C LYS A 5 26.39 56.18 17.73
N ARG A 6 26.97 55.15 18.34
CA ARG A 6 27.71 54.09 17.64
C ARG A 6 26.76 53.27 16.76
N SER A 7 27.17 53.12 15.51
CA SER A 7 26.73 52.13 14.55
C SER A 7 26.90 50.72 15.13
N ASN A 8 25.89 49.87 14.93
CA ASN A 8 26.01 48.44 15.18
C ASN A 8 25.33 47.68 14.04
N GLN A 9 25.89 47.80 12.84
CA GLN A 9 25.67 46.80 11.80
C GLN A 9 26.51 45.58 12.17
N ARG A 10 25.92 44.64 12.90
CA ARG A 10 26.49 43.30 13.03
C ARG A 10 25.82 42.40 12.01
N SER A 11 26.52 42.22 10.90
CA SER A 11 26.42 41.06 10.03
C SER A 11 26.42 39.79 10.85
N ASN A 12 25.34 39.00 10.79
CA ASN A 12 25.40 37.61 11.26
C ASN A 12 25.39 36.68 10.06
N ALA A 13 26.50 35.95 9.99
CA ALA A 13 26.94 35.14 8.88
C ALA A 13 26.13 33.84 8.74
N ARG A 14 26.14 33.36 7.50
CA ARG A 14 25.70 32.04 7.04
C ARG A 14 26.31 30.91 7.89
N ARG A 15 25.47 30.03 8.44
CA ARG A 15 25.67 28.58 8.67
C ARG A 15 24.26 27.97 8.69
N GLY A 16 23.80 27.17 7.74
CA GLY A 16 24.37 25.89 7.32
C GLY A 16 23.89 24.80 8.28
N GLY A 17 22.87 24.03 7.92
CA GLY A 17 22.42 22.89 8.74
C GLY A 17 21.13 22.20 8.28
N ALA A 18 21.30 21.02 7.67
CA ALA A 18 20.37 19.89 7.59
C ALA A 18 19.14 19.98 6.68
N ASP A 19 19.43 19.84 5.39
CA ASP A 19 18.79 18.89 4.48
C ASP A 19 18.18 17.67 5.21
N GLN A 20 16.87 17.69 5.46
CA GLN A 20 16.08 16.46 5.56
C GLN A 20 15.15 16.46 4.38
N LYS A 21 15.60 15.80 3.31
CA LYS A 21 14.78 15.39 2.16
C LYS A 21 13.46 14.83 2.68
N ARG A 22 12.41 15.65 2.68
CA ARG A 22 11.04 15.15 2.71
C ARG A 22 10.88 14.42 1.40
N THR A 23 11.11 13.11 1.40
CA THR A 23 10.72 12.26 0.28
C THR A 23 9.27 12.62 -0.03
N PRO A 24 8.93 12.95 -1.29
CA PRO A 24 7.54 13.21 -1.64
C PRO A 24 6.73 11.99 -1.21
N ARG A 25 5.60 12.23 -0.52
CA ARG A 25 4.65 11.15 -0.22
C ARG A 25 4.37 10.45 -1.56
N PRO A 26 4.59 9.12 -1.67
CA PRO A 26 4.29 8.42 -2.91
C PRO A 26 2.83 8.69 -3.26
N ALA A 27 2.61 9.06 -4.53
CA ALA A 27 1.29 9.39 -5.06
C ALA A 27 0.28 8.29 -4.69
N PRO A 28 -0.95 8.63 -4.26
CA PRO A 28 -2.03 7.67 -4.22
C PRO A 28 -2.17 7.05 -5.61
N GLN A 29 -1.95 5.73 -5.70
CA GLN A 29 -1.98 4.98 -6.95
C GLN A 29 -3.36 5.12 -7.62
N GLU A 30 -3.33 5.19 -8.94
CA GLU A 30 -4.35 5.61 -9.88
C GLU A 30 -5.79 5.11 -9.60
N SER A 31 -6.72 6.04 -9.77
CA SER A 31 -8.12 5.78 -10.04
C SER A 31 -8.28 5.19 -11.44
N THR A 32 -8.69 3.93 -11.54
CA THR A 32 -9.30 3.41 -12.78
C THR A 32 -10.74 3.01 -12.48
N ASP A 33 -11.60 4.02 -12.51
CA ASP A 33 -13.01 3.80 -12.85
C ASP A 33 -13.12 3.76 -14.38
N THR A 34 -14.00 2.89 -14.88
CA THR A 34 -14.55 2.83 -16.25
C THR A 34 -13.76 2.10 -17.35
N LEU A 35 -13.91 0.78 -17.41
CA LEU A 35 -14.48 0.01 -18.53
C LEU A 35 -14.95 -1.32 -17.91
N LYS A 36 -16.19 -1.74 -18.19
CA LYS A 36 -16.85 -2.89 -17.54
C LYS A 36 -16.24 -4.21 -17.99
N GLU A 37 -15.02 -4.50 -17.60
CA GLU A 37 -14.44 -5.83 -17.74
C GLU A 37 -14.75 -6.65 -16.49
N GLU A 38 -15.25 -7.86 -16.73
CA GLU A 38 -15.59 -8.78 -15.65
C GLU A 38 -14.31 -9.22 -14.94
N PRO A 39 -14.23 -9.12 -13.59
CA PRO A 39 -13.05 -9.57 -12.87
C PRO A 39 -12.89 -11.08 -13.00
N ILE A 40 -11.66 -11.52 -13.25
CA ILE A 40 -11.34 -12.94 -13.39
C ILE A 40 -11.31 -13.55 -11.98
N LYS A 41 -12.09 -14.60 -11.78
CA LYS A 41 -12.13 -15.37 -10.52
C LYS A 41 -11.12 -16.50 -10.58
N ILE A 42 -10.22 -16.53 -9.61
CA ILE A 42 -9.22 -17.58 -9.48
C ILE A 42 -9.15 -18.04 -8.03
N ASP A 43 -8.90 -19.33 -7.83
CA ASP A 43 -8.68 -19.93 -6.53
C ASP A 43 -7.18 -20.04 -6.24
N GLY A 44 -6.81 -19.92 -4.97
CA GLY A 44 -5.44 -20.09 -4.54
C GLY A 44 -5.31 -20.44 -3.07
N VAL A 45 -4.07 -20.70 -2.65
CA VAL A 45 -3.71 -21.04 -1.28
C VAL A 45 -2.87 -19.94 -0.68
N VAL A 46 -3.21 -19.52 0.53
CA VAL A 46 -2.47 -18.45 1.21
C VAL A 46 -1.13 -18.99 1.72
N THR A 47 -0.02 -18.44 1.24
CA THR A 47 1.34 -18.88 1.62
C THR A 47 1.87 -18.06 2.80
N GLN A 48 1.64 -16.74 2.81
CA GLN A 48 2.19 -15.86 3.84
C GLN A 48 1.27 -14.67 4.16
N LEU A 49 1.39 -14.20 5.40
CA LEU A 49 0.68 -13.04 5.95
C LEU A 49 1.64 -11.84 5.97
N LEU A 50 1.27 -10.75 5.31
CA LEU A 50 2.04 -9.50 5.29
C LEU A 50 1.37 -8.43 6.16
N PRO A 51 2.14 -7.47 6.70
CA PRO A 51 1.58 -6.33 7.41
C PRO A 51 0.68 -5.50 6.48
N GLY A 52 -0.36 -4.87 7.04
CA GLY A 52 -1.29 -4.03 6.28
C GLY A 52 -2.43 -4.79 5.58
N THR A 53 -2.82 -5.98 6.07
CA THR A 53 -3.88 -6.83 5.49
C THR A 53 -3.60 -7.27 4.05
N MET A 54 -2.32 -7.44 3.74
CA MET A 54 -1.83 -8.00 2.49
C MET A 54 -1.52 -9.48 2.73
N PHE A 55 -1.81 -10.31 1.74
CA PHE A 55 -1.61 -11.75 1.79
C PHE A 55 -0.86 -12.17 0.55
N LYS A 56 0.15 -13.03 0.71
CA LYS A 56 0.72 -13.75 -0.43
C LYS A 56 -0.13 -14.98 -0.67
N VAL A 57 -0.63 -15.11 -1.89
CA VAL A 57 -1.43 -16.25 -2.32
C VAL A 57 -0.75 -16.90 -3.50
N ASP A 58 -0.57 -18.21 -3.42
CA ASP A 58 -0.12 -19.04 -4.54
C ASP A 58 -1.35 -19.52 -5.32
N LEU A 59 -1.35 -19.25 -6.62
CA LEU A 59 -2.40 -19.66 -7.56
C LEU A 59 -2.30 -21.16 -7.93
N GLY A 60 -1.26 -21.87 -7.48
CA GLY A 60 -1.03 -23.29 -7.78
C GLY A 60 -0.43 -23.55 -9.16
N ASN A 61 -0.32 -22.51 -9.98
CA ASN A 61 0.42 -22.50 -11.25
C ASN A 61 1.88 -22.02 -11.06
N GLY A 62 2.33 -21.84 -9.81
CA GLY A 62 3.66 -21.32 -9.46
C GLY A 62 3.76 -19.80 -9.43
N HIS A 63 2.66 -19.07 -9.64
CA HIS A 63 2.61 -17.63 -9.50
C HIS A 63 2.11 -17.20 -8.13
N GLU A 64 2.91 -16.35 -7.47
CA GLU A 64 2.53 -15.67 -6.24
C GLU A 64 1.90 -14.31 -6.55
N VAL A 65 0.75 -14.02 -5.93
CA VAL A 65 0.07 -12.73 -6.03
C VAL A 65 -0.07 -12.07 -4.67
N LEU A 66 -0.10 -10.74 -4.69
CA LEU A 66 -0.37 -9.92 -3.52
C LEU A 66 -1.86 -9.60 -3.46
N ALA A 67 -2.55 -10.22 -2.52
CA ALA A 67 -3.98 -10.08 -2.37
C ALA A 67 -4.36 -9.25 -1.14
N HIS A 68 -5.40 -8.43 -1.26
CA HIS A 68 -6.01 -7.73 -0.13
C HIS A 68 -7.43 -8.24 0.12
N ILE A 69 -7.91 -8.06 1.35
CA ILE A 69 -9.24 -8.50 1.77
C ILE A 69 -10.32 -7.57 1.21
N SER A 70 -11.39 -8.12 0.67
CA SER A 70 -12.58 -7.32 0.34
C SER A 70 -13.26 -6.72 1.58
N GLY A 71 -13.93 -5.58 1.41
CA GLY A 71 -14.67 -4.94 2.50
C GLY A 71 -15.75 -5.85 3.11
N LYS A 72 -16.37 -6.74 2.31
CA LYS A 72 -17.38 -7.70 2.80
C LYS A 72 -16.77 -8.67 3.81
N MET A 73 -15.61 -9.22 3.52
CA MET A 73 -14.88 -10.12 4.43
C MET A 73 -14.49 -9.43 5.74
N ARG A 74 -14.08 -8.14 5.70
CA ARG A 74 -13.80 -7.35 6.91
C ARG A 74 -15.02 -7.20 7.81
N LYS A 75 -16.21 -6.96 7.23
CA LYS A 75 -17.47 -6.87 8.00
C LYS A 75 -17.86 -8.19 8.67
N HIS A 76 -17.51 -9.32 8.06
CA HIS A 76 -17.80 -10.66 8.60
C HIS A 76 -16.68 -11.20 9.50
N PHE A 77 -15.68 -10.37 9.84
CA PHE A 77 -14.54 -10.75 10.69
C PHE A 77 -13.84 -12.04 10.24
N ILE A 78 -13.77 -12.27 8.92
CA ILE A 78 -13.13 -13.48 8.39
C ILE A 78 -11.63 -13.35 8.56
N ARG A 79 -11.08 -14.18 9.45
CA ARG A 79 -9.63 -14.32 9.63
C ARG A 79 -9.09 -15.28 8.58
N ILE A 80 -8.05 -14.86 7.88
CA ILE A 80 -7.30 -15.69 6.93
C ILE A 80 -6.01 -16.11 7.61
N MET A 81 -5.66 -17.39 7.50
CA MET A 81 -4.42 -17.98 7.96
C MET A 81 -3.63 -18.56 6.80
N VAL A 82 -2.36 -18.86 7.04
CA VAL A 82 -1.52 -19.59 6.08
C VAL A 82 -2.09 -20.99 5.87
N GLY A 83 -2.14 -21.45 4.63
CA GLY A 83 -2.72 -22.74 4.22
C GLY A 83 -4.21 -22.70 3.90
N ASP A 84 -4.88 -21.56 4.09
CA ASP A 84 -6.29 -21.43 3.74
C ASP A 84 -6.49 -21.35 2.22
N ARG A 85 -7.53 -22.04 1.74
CA ARG A 85 -8.02 -21.91 0.35
C ARG A 85 -8.94 -20.70 0.24
N VAL A 86 -8.63 -19.81 -0.69
CA VAL A 86 -9.37 -18.57 -0.91
C VAL A 86 -9.68 -18.40 -2.40
N SER A 87 -10.86 -17.85 -2.68
CA SER A 87 -11.22 -17.36 -4.00
C SER A 87 -10.95 -15.87 -4.05
N MET A 88 -10.29 -15.45 -5.12
CA MET A 88 -9.88 -14.08 -5.34
C MET A 88 -10.26 -13.63 -6.75
N GLU A 89 -10.50 -12.34 -6.86
CA GLU A 89 -10.82 -11.65 -8.09
C GLU A 89 -9.65 -10.76 -8.48
N MET A 90 -9.19 -10.86 -9.72
CA MET A 90 -8.14 -10.01 -10.26
C MET A 90 -8.67 -9.23 -11.46
N THR A 91 -8.14 -8.02 -11.62
CA THR A 91 -8.44 -7.21 -12.80
C THR A 91 -7.68 -7.80 -13.98
N PRO A 92 -8.26 -7.91 -15.18
CA PRO A 92 -7.57 -8.43 -16.37
C PRO A 92 -6.26 -7.69 -16.69
N TYR A 93 -6.15 -6.43 -16.27
CA TYR A 93 -4.97 -5.60 -16.47
C TYR A 93 -3.82 -5.90 -15.50
N ASP A 94 -4.12 -6.38 -14.29
CA ASP A 94 -3.15 -6.55 -13.21
C ASP A 94 -3.24 -7.96 -12.60
N MET A 95 -2.46 -8.90 -13.13
CA MET A 95 -2.36 -10.28 -12.61
C MET A 95 -1.52 -10.39 -11.32
N THR A 96 -0.87 -9.31 -10.86
CA THR A 96 -0.03 -9.30 -9.65
C THR A 96 -0.80 -8.95 -8.38
N LYS A 97 -1.93 -8.26 -8.54
CA LYS A 97 -2.78 -7.77 -7.45
C LYS A 97 -4.13 -8.48 -7.51
N ALA A 98 -4.59 -8.98 -6.38
CA ALA A 98 -5.87 -9.66 -6.30
C ALA A 98 -6.72 -9.17 -5.12
N ARG A 99 -8.03 -9.36 -5.22
CA ARG A 99 -9.01 -9.07 -4.17
C ARG A 99 -9.64 -10.35 -3.67
N ILE A 100 -9.45 -10.66 -2.40
CA ILE A 100 -10.03 -11.86 -1.77
C ILE A 100 -11.52 -11.64 -1.53
N THR A 101 -12.36 -12.43 -2.17
CA THR A 101 -13.82 -12.35 -2.05
C THR A 101 -14.39 -13.42 -1.14
N TYR A 102 -13.80 -14.61 -1.13
CA TYR A 102 -14.30 -15.73 -0.37
C TYR A 102 -13.19 -16.59 0.21
N ARG A 103 -13.44 -17.20 1.38
CA ARG A 103 -12.60 -18.23 1.97
C ARG A 103 -13.41 -19.52 2.00
N HIS A 104 -12.87 -20.57 1.40
CA HIS A 104 -13.48 -21.90 1.48
C HIS A 104 -13.22 -22.47 2.87
N LYS A 105 -14.31 -22.80 3.59
CA LYS A 105 -14.24 -23.65 4.78
C LYS A 105 -14.43 -25.08 4.30
N ASN A 106 -13.46 -25.94 4.58
CA ASN A 106 -13.75 -27.37 4.67
C ASN A 106 -14.55 -27.65 5.94
#